data_AF-A0A954EV67-F1
#
_entry.id   AF-A0A954EV67-F1
#
_cell.length_a   1.000
_cell.length_b   1.000
_cell.length_c   1.000
_cell.angle_alpha   90.00
_cell.angle_beta   90.00
_cell.angle_gamma   90.00
#
_symmetry.space_group_name_H-M   'P 1'
#
loop_
_entity.id
_entity.type
_entity.pdbx_description
1 polymer ?
#
loop_
_entity_poly.entity_id
_entity_poly.type
_entity_poly.pdbx_seq_one_letter_code
_entity_poly.pdbx_strand_id
1 'polypeptide(L)'
;MRRRLWVFLSMMEKWFRTVRCEVPWEVYQSLPRHPAYRFEYVQGELRITGRPRFLSCRLGLEDLAESVTERDGYEVHTLSEHNRDELSTLFARAFANTAPFAALDWETCEVAAKALLARTESGDDGRLDPAASLVVKSSATDHLCGVSIVTWVSGQYLFPSGLGRPDEMTAEESRRVVFPHLTWIFVEPESSRMGLGCWLLTRSGRVLREQGANSLYSTFLLGQSESMLWHWKMGFQLLEDPMSPRHWRM
;
A
#
# COMPACT_ATOMS: atom_id res chain seq x y z
N MET A 1 -22.15 -8.22 -8.57
CA MET A 1 -21.43 -7.38 -7.59
C MET A 1 -19.95 -7.80 -7.36
N ARG A 2 -19.29 -8.52 -8.29
CA ARG A 2 -17.85 -8.88 -8.25
C ARG A 2 -16.91 -7.84 -8.89
N ARG A 3 -17.45 -6.78 -9.50
CA ARG A 3 -16.69 -5.88 -10.38
C ARG A 3 -15.75 -4.90 -9.66
N ARG A 4 -16.05 -4.43 -8.44
CA ARG A 4 -15.26 -3.34 -7.81
C ARG A 4 -13.96 -3.80 -7.16
N LEU A 5 -13.92 -4.96 -6.49
CA LEU A 5 -12.67 -5.49 -5.93
C LEU A 5 -11.65 -5.88 -7.03
N TRP A 6 -12.15 -6.35 -8.17
CA TRP A 6 -11.34 -6.59 -9.37
C TRP A 6 -10.69 -5.32 -9.91
N VAL A 7 -11.28 -4.14 -9.74
CA VAL A 7 -10.77 -2.89 -10.33
C VAL A 7 -9.51 -2.37 -9.60
N PHE A 8 -9.33 -2.68 -8.31
CA PHE A 8 -8.08 -2.37 -7.59
C PHE A 8 -6.93 -3.31 -8.04
N LEU A 9 -7.20 -4.62 -8.05
CA LEU A 9 -6.23 -5.63 -8.51
C LEU A 9 -5.85 -5.44 -9.98
N SER A 10 -6.83 -5.20 -10.84
CA SER A 10 -6.66 -5.06 -12.30
C SER A 10 -5.76 -3.89 -12.69
N MET A 11 -5.67 -2.83 -11.87
CA MET A 11 -4.84 -1.68 -12.23
C MET A 11 -3.37 -1.84 -11.83
N MET A 12 -3.08 -2.50 -10.70
CA MET A 12 -1.68 -2.87 -10.42
C MET A 12 -1.20 -3.95 -11.38
N GLU A 13 -2.06 -4.90 -11.76
CA GLU A 13 -1.74 -5.97 -12.71
C GLU A 13 -1.20 -5.46 -14.05
N LYS A 14 -1.74 -4.37 -14.61
CA LYS A 14 -1.22 -3.81 -15.88
C LYS A 14 0.21 -3.28 -15.79
N TRP A 15 0.72 -3.01 -14.59
CA TRP A 15 2.09 -2.55 -14.39
C TRP A 15 3.08 -3.71 -14.19
N PHE A 16 2.60 -4.94 -13.96
CA PHE A 16 3.47 -6.12 -13.93
C PHE A 16 3.88 -6.52 -15.36
N ARG A 17 5.14 -6.26 -15.73
CA ARG A 17 5.68 -6.75 -16.99
C ARG A 17 5.87 -8.26 -16.96
N THR A 18 5.49 -8.92 -18.06
CA THR A 18 5.83 -10.32 -18.29
C THR A 18 7.26 -10.40 -18.80
N VAL A 19 8.11 -11.17 -18.13
CA VAL A 19 9.48 -11.43 -18.57
C VAL A 19 9.53 -12.82 -19.19
N ARG A 20 10.20 -12.93 -20.34
CA ARG A 20 10.49 -14.18 -21.02
C ARG A 20 11.97 -14.27 -21.34
N CYS A 21 12.56 -15.42 -21.06
CA CYS A 21 13.97 -15.66 -21.39
C CYS A 21 14.22 -17.15 -21.57
N GLU A 22 15.10 -17.46 -22.50
CA GLU A 22 15.64 -18.82 -22.65
C GLU A 22 16.62 -19.06 -21.51
N VAL A 23 16.37 -20.10 -20.73
CA VAL A 23 17.26 -20.53 -19.64
C VAL A 23 17.32 -22.05 -19.64
N PRO A 24 18.49 -22.66 -19.35
CA PRO A 24 18.55 -24.10 -19.12
C PRO A 24 17.62 -24.54 -17.98
N TRP A 25 17.13 -25.77 -18.06
CA TRP A 25 16.20 -26.31 -17.07
C TRP A 25 16.78 -26.29 -15.65
N GLU A 26 18.06 -26.59 -15.52
CA GLU A 26 18.79 -26.62 -14.25
C GLU A 26 18.83 -25.23 -13.61
N VAL A 27 19.04 -24.19 -14.44
CA VAL A 27 18.98 -22.80 -14.00
C VAL A 27 17.58 -22.46 -13.53
N TYR A 28 16.53 -22.78 -14.31
CA TYR A 28 15.14 -22.55 -13.92
C TYR A 28 14.79 -23.15 -12.55
N GLN A 29 15.28 -24.35 -12.25
CA GLN A 29 15.03 -25.02 -10.97
C GLN A 29 15.70 -24.30 -9.78
N SER A 30 16.87 -23.70 -10.00
CA SER A 30 17.62 -22.97 -8.96
C SER A 30 17.17 -21.53 -8.71
N LEU A 31 16.32 -20.96 -9.58
CA LEU A 31 15.94 -19.55 -9.48
C LEU A 31 15.17 -19.24 -8.19
N PRO A 32 15.51 -18.16 -7.48
CA PRO A 32 14.70 -17.69 -6.36
C PRO A 32 13.30 -17.31 -6.86
N ARG A 33 12.28 -17.62 -6.06
CA ARG A 33 10.88 -17.33 -6.39
C ARG A 33 10.41 -16.13 -5.58
N HIS A 34 9.98 -15.08 -6.26
CA HIS A 34 9.38 -13.92 -5.63
C HIS A 34 7.85 -14.08 -5.54
N PRO A 35 7.22 -13.87 -4.37
CA PRO A 35 5.80 -14.21 -4.16
C PRO A 35 4.82 -13.32 -4.94
N ALA A 36 5.26 -12.17 -5.47
CA ALA A 36 4.45 -11.33 -6.37
C ALA A 36 4.43 -11.82 -7.84
N TYR A 37 5.15 -12.89 -8.17
CA TYR A 37 5.24 -13.41 -9.53
C TYR A 37 4.94 -14.90 -9.59
N ARG A 38 4.40 -15.33 -10.72
CA ARG A 38 4.31 -16.73 -11.13
C ARG A 38 5.47 -17.03 -12.08
N PHE A 39 6.13 -18.15 -11.84
CA PHE A 39 7.21 -18.65 -12.68
C PHE A 39 6.74 -19.94 -13.37
N GLU A 40 6.90 -19.99 -14.68
CA GLU A 40 6.52 -21.14 -15.51
C GLU A 40 7.68 -21.47 -16.45
N TYR A 41 7.90 -22.75 -16.72
CA TYR A 41 8.87 -23.20 -17.71
C TYR A 41 8.13 -23.92 -18.83
N VAL A 42 8.16 -23.37 -20.03
CA VAL A 42 7.38 -23.85 -21.17
C VAL A 42 8.30 -23.91 -22.39
N GLN A 43 8.51 -25.10 -22.94
CA GLN A 43 9.28 -25.30 -24.18
C GLN A 43 10.71 -24.71 -24.16
N GLY A 44 11.42 -24.82 -23.03
CA GLY A 44 12.78 -24.26 -22.90
C GLY A 44 12.83 -22.79 -22.47
N GLU A 45 11.68 -22.15 -22.27
CA GLU A 45 11.57 -20.74 -21.92
C GLU A 45 11.05 -20.58 -20.48
N LEU A 46 11.72 -19.74 -19.69
CA LEU A 46 11.17 -19.21 -18.44
C LEU A 46 10.21 -18.07 -18.75
N ARG A 47 9.01 -18.15 -18.18
CA ARG A 47 8.00 -17.09 -18.16
C ARG A 47 7.76 -16.63 -16.74
N ILE A 48 7.99 -15.34 -16.48
CA ILE A 48 7.69 -14.69 -15.21
C ILE A 48 6.51 -13.76 -15.45
N THR A 49 5.37 -14.04 -14.84
CA THR A 49 4.15 -13.24 -14.96
C THR A 49 3.75 -12.65 -13.61
N GLY A 50 3.19 -11.44 -13.60
CA GLY A 50 2.67 -10.85 -12.37
C GLY A 50 1.59 -11.71 -11.74
N ARG A 51 1.69 -11.94 -10.44
CA ARG A 51 0.65 -12.59 -9.63
C ARG A 51 0.52 -11.85 -8.31
N PRO A 52 0.07 -10.59 -8.33
CA PRO A 52 0.01 -9.81 -7.11
C PRO A 52 -0.95 -10.48 -6.12
N ARG A 53 -0.48 -10.61 -4.88
CA ARG A 53 -1.27 -11.07 -3.74
C ARG A 53 -1.18 -9.98 -2.69
N PHE A 54 -2.32 -9.59 -2.15
CA PHE A 54 -2.39 -8.53 -1.15
C PHE A 54 -2.80 -9.12 0.18
N LEU A 55 -2.26 -8.55 1.25
CA LEU A 55 -2.71 -8.80 2.60
C LEU A 55 -3.29 -7.52 3.16
N SER A 56 -4.38 -7.65 3.90
CA SER A 56 -4.98 -6.55 4.64
C SER A 56 -4.59 -6.68 6.11
N CYS A 57 -4.43 -5.55 6.77
CA CYS A 57 -4.04 -5.47 8.17
C CYS A 57 -4.76 -4.33 8.88
N ARG A 58 -4.78 -4.38 10.21
CA ARG A 58 -5.44 -3.41 11.08
C ARG A 58 -4.50 -2.98 12.20
N LEU A 59 -4.46 -1.70 12.49
CA LEU A 59 -3.80 -1.09 13.63
C LEU A 59 -4.86 -0.50 14.56
N GLY A 60 -4.85 -0.89 15.84
CA GLY A 60 -5.59 -0.16 16.88
C GLY A 60 -4.93 1.20 17.08
N LEU A 61 -5.71 2.29 17.01
CA LEU A 61 -5.13 3.63 17.11
C LEU A 61 -4.72 3.96 18.56
N GLU A 62 -5.30 3.28 19.54
CA GLU A 62 -4.90 3.27 20.94
C GLU A 62 -3.51 2.65 21.17
N ASP A 63 -3.13 1.68 20.34
CA ASP A 63 -1.84 0.99 20.42
C ASP A 63 -0.72 1.79 19.73
N LEU A 64 -1.08 2.82 18.95
CA LEU A 64 -0.11 3.63 18.23
C LEU A 64 0.65 4.52 19.22
N ALA A 65 1.84 4.05 19.59
CA ALA A 65 2.70 4.73 20.56
C ALA A 65 2.88 6.22 20.23
N GLU A 66 2.57 7.08 21.20
CA GLU A 66 2.80 8.52 21.15
C GLU A 66 4.29 8.83 21.38
N SER A 67 5.14 8.40 20.46
CA SER A 67 6.55 8.82 20.44
C SER A 67 6.76 9.82 19.31
N VAL A 68 6.02 10.93 19.36
CA VAL A 68 6.20 12.04 18.42
C VAL A 68 7.27 12.97 18.99
N THR A 69 8.54 12.59 18.85
CA THR A 69 9.59 13.59 18.88
C THR A 69 9.53 14.32 17.54
N GLU A 70 9.39 15.64 17.57
CA GLU A 70 9.63 16.48 16.40
C GLU A 70 10.95 16.08 15.74
N ARG A 71 10.99 16.15 14.41
CA ARG A 71 12.18 15.77 13.64
C ARG A 71 12.86 17.04 13.17
N ASP A 72 13.98 17.38 13.80
CA ASP A 72 14.80 18.53 13.41
C ASP A 72 15.09 18.48 11.90
N GLY A 73 14.84 19.62 11.23
CA GLY A 73 15.04 19.76 9.78
C GLY A 73 13.90 19.24 8.91
N TYR A 74 12.78 18.83 9.49
CA TYR A 74 11.59 18.41 8.74
C TYR A 74 10.30 19.05 9.26
N GLU A 75 9.37 19.29 8.35
CA GLU A 75 8.05 19.83 8.64
C GLU A 75 6.95 18.95 8.05
N VAL A 76 5.87 18.75 8.81
CA VAL A 76 4.70 18.02 8.35
C VAL A 76 3.61 19.00 7.96
N HIS A 77 3.08 18.82 6.75
CA HIS A 77 2.01 19.62 6.18
C HIS A 77 0.84 18.71 5.78
N THR A 78 -0.36 19.28 5.65
CA THR A 78 -1.48 18.56 5.06
C THR A 78 -1.25 18.35 3.56
N LEU A 79 -1.79 17.25 3.04
CA LEU A 79 -1.79 16.99 1.62
C LEU A 79 -2.66 18.05 0.91
N SER A 80 -2.07 18.81 -0.02
CA SER A 80 -2.77 19.83 -0.80
C SER A 80 -2.69 19.55 -2.30
N GLU A 81 -3.58 20.17 -3.08
CA GLU A 81 -3.65 20.01 -4.54
C GLU A 81 -2.36 20.45 -5.25
N HIS A 82 -1.58 21.36 -4.66
CA HIS A 82 -0.37 21.91 -5.28
C HIS A 82 0.79 20.91 -5.38
N ASN A 83 0.71 19.77 -4.70
CA ASN A 83 1.82 18.82 -4.62
C ASN A 83 1.75 17.68 -5.65
N ARG A 84 0.79 17.67 -6.59
CA ARG A 84 0.48 16.48 -7.40
C ARG A 84 1.64 15.94 -8.23
N ASP A 85 2.35 16.82 -8.94
CA ASP A 85 3.48 16.39 -9.78
C ASP A 85 4.66 15.94 -8.90
N GLU A 86 4.98 16.70 -7.84
CA GLU A 86 6.02 16.32 -6.87
C GLU A 86 5.73 14.98 -6.19
N LEU A 87 4.47 14.72 -5.82
CA LEU A 87 4.02 13.45 -5.24
C LEU A 87 4.19 12.29 -6.20
N SER A 88 3.92 12.50 -7.49
CA SER A 88 4.07 11.48 -8.51
C SER A 88 5.55 11.12 -8.72
N THR A 89 6.41 12.12 -8.77
CA THR A 89 7.87 11.91 -8.82
C THR A 89 8.38 11.24 -7.55
N LEU A 90 7.95 11.68 -6.36
CA LEU A 90 8.30 11.05 -5.09
C LEU A 90 7.86 9.58 -5.05
N PHE A 91 6.63 9.28 -5.51
CA PHE A 91 6.12 7.92 -5.60
C PHE A 91 7.02 7.08 -6.50
N ALA A 92 7.31 7.56 -7.71
CA ALA A 92 8.16 6.85 -8.66
C ALA A 92 9.56 6.55 -8.08
N ARG A 93 10.17 7.50 -7.37
CA ARG A 93 11.45 7.28 -6.67
C ARG A 93 11.33 6.25 -5.55
N ALA A 94 10.34 6.41 -4.67
CA ALA A 94 10.17 5.57 -3.49
C ALA A 94 9.92 4.09 -3.86
N PHE A 95 9.24 3.84 -4.98
CA PHE A 95 8.96 2.49 -5.47
C PHE A 95 9.89 2.02 -6.58
N ALA A 96 10.89 2.81 -7.01
CA ALA A 96 11.76 2.48 -8.14
C ALA A 96 12.43 1.10 -8.05
N ASN A 97 12.65 0.59 -6.83
CA ASN A 97 13.27 -0.71 -6.58
C ASN A 97 12.29 -1.77 -6.04
N THR A 98 10.99 -1.51 -6.12
CA THR A 98 9.94 -2.40 -5.61
C THR A 98 9.08 -2.91 -6.76
N ALA A 99 8.69 -4.18 -6.74
CA ALA A 99 7.75 -4.72 -7.73
C ALA A 99 6.36 -4.05 -7.61
N PRO A 100 5.68 -3.75 -8.73
CA PRO A 100 6.10 -4.02 -10.11
C PRO A 100 7.02 -2.96 -10.73
N PHE A 101 7.22 -1.81 -10.08
CA PHE A 101 7.89 -0.63 -10.63
C PHE A 101 9.37 -0.85 -10.95
N ALA A 102 10.06 -1.73 -10.23
CA ALA A 102 11.46 -2.10 -10.51
C ALA A 102 11.70 -2.68 -11.91
N ALA A 103 10.65 -3.15 -12.60
CA ALA A 103 10.74 -3.66 -13.97
C ALA A 103 10.38 -2.61 -15.04
N LEU A 104 10.03 -1.39 -14.62
CA LEU A 104 9.64 -0.29 -15.51
C LEU A 104 10.83 0.63 -15.73
N ASP A 105 10.92 1.20 -16.94
CA ASP A 105 11.76 2.38 -17.17
C ASP A 105 11.18 3.60 -16.40
N TRP A 106 12.01 4.62 -16.20
CA TRP A 106 11.66 5.79 -15.40
C TRP A 106 10.40 6.51 -15.90
N GLU A 107 10.28 6.72 -17.21
CA GLU A 107 9.12 7.36 -17.82
C GLU A 107 7.82 6.58 -17.56
N THR A 108 7.85 5.25 -17.79
CA THR A 108 6.70 4.38 -17.49
C THR A 108 6.38 4.37 -16.00
N CYS A 109 7.40 4.43 -15.13
CA CYS A 109 7.21 4.50 -13.68
C CYS A 109 6.47 5.78 -13.26
N GLU A 110 6.86 6.94 -13.80
CA GLU A 110 6.18 8.21 -13.53
C GLU A 110 4.73 8.22 -14.06
N VAL A 111 4.49 7.65 -15.24
CA VAL A 111 3.12 7.47 -15.77
C VAL A 111 2.28 6.58 -14.85
N ALA A 112 2.87 5.49 -14.35
CA ALA A 112 2.19 4.59 -13.42
C ALA A 112 1.87 5.27 -12.09
N ALA A 113 2.82 6.02 -11.54
CA ALA A 113 2.65 6.81 -10.32
C ALA A 113 1.51 7.83 -10.46
N LYS A 114 1.51 8.63 -11.54
CA LYS A 114 0.45 9.60 -11.84
C LYS A 114 -0.92 8.93 -11.91
N ALA A 115 -1.02 7.80 -12.62
CA ALA A 115 -2.28 7.07 -12.77
C ALA A 115 -2.80 6.49 -11.44
N LEU A 116 -1.91 6.02 -10.56
CA LEU A 116 -2.26 5.51 -9.24
C LEU A 116 -2.74 6.62 -8.31
N LEU A 117 -2.02 7.74 -8.26
CA LEU A 117 -2.41 8.88 -7.43
C LEU A 117 -3.73 9.52 -7.91
N ALA A 118 -3.89 9.72 -9.22
CA ALA A 118 -5.12 10.27 -9.79
C ALA A 118 -6.36 9.42 -9.46
N ARG A 119 -6.19 8.10 -9.38
CA ARG A 119 -7.24 7.18 -8.95
C ARG A 119 -7.58 7.33 -7.47
N THR A 120 -6.58 7.50 -6.62
CA THR A 120 -6.83 7.75 -5.19
C THR A 120 -7.57 9.07 -5.00
N GLU A 121 -7.22 10.10 -5.77
CA GLU A 121 -7.90 11.40 -5.77
C GLU A 121 -9.33 11.34 -6.32
N SER A 122 -9.59 10.51 -7.33
CA SER A 122 -10.94 10.33 -7.90
C SER A 122 -11.92 9.63 -6.93
N GLY A 123 -11.41 9.07 -5.83
CA GLY A 123 -12.18 8.34 -4.85
C GLY A 123 -12.35 6.85 -5.16
N ASP A 124 -11.68 6.35 -6.21
CA ASP A 124 -11.73 4.94 -6.60
C ASP A 124 -11.04 4.00 -5.58
N ASP A 125 -10.19 4.56 -4.72
CA ASP A 125 -9.58 3.90 -3.56
C ASP A 125 -10.24 4.34 -2.23
N GLY A 126 -11.46 4.87 -2.29
CA GLY A 126 -12.17 5.48 -1.17
C GLY A 126 -12.03 6.99 -1.12
N ARG A 127 -12.89 7.65 -0.34
CA ARG A 127 -12.90 9.12 -0.23
C ARG A 127 -11.65 9.59 0.51
N LEU A 128 -10.82 10.43 -0.11
CA LEU A 128 -9.63 11.02 0.52
C LEU A 128 -9.99 11.75 1.83
N ASP A 129 -9.19 11.54 2.87
CA ASP A 129 -9.20 12.35 4.09
C ASP A 129 -8.09 13.41 4.01
N PRO A 130 -8.42 14.69 3.73
CA PRO A 130 -7.40 15.73 3.58
C PRO A 130 -6.73 16.11 4.90
N ALA A 131 -7.37 15.87 6.05
CA ALA A 131 -6.81 16.22 7.35
C ALA A 131 -5.82 15.15 7.84
N ALA A 132 -6.13 13.87 7.60
CA ALA A 132 -5.27 12.75 7.97
C ALA A 132 -4.23 12.38 6.90
N SER A 133 -4.34 12.93 5.68
CA SER A 133 -3.33 12.80 4.63
C SER A 133 -2.28 13.88 4.77
N LEU A 134 -1.03 13.46 4.95
CA LEU A 134 0.07 14.32 5.37
C LEU A 134 1.27 14.14 4.45
N VAL A 135 2.00 15.21 4.23
CA VAL A 135 3.30 15.21 3.58
C VAL A 135 4.38 15.65 4.56
N VAL A 136 5.61 15.19 4.37
CA VAL A 136 6.77 15.70 5.08
C VAL A 136 7.72 16.36 4.09
N LYS A 137 8.18 17.56 4.44
CA LYS A 137 9.15 18.33 3.68
C LYS A 137 10.42 18.57 4.50
N SER A 138 11.55 18.66 3.80
CA SER A 138 12.81 19.15 4.39
C SER A 138 12.73 20.65 4.62
N SER A 139 12.92 21.11 5.86
CA SER A 139 12.92 22.56 6.19
C SER A 139 14.05 23.32 5.51
N ALA A 140 15.15 22.63 5.15
CA ALA A 140 16.31 23.26 4.53
C ALA A 140 16.11 23.52 3.02
N THR A 141 15.31 22.70 2.35
CA THR A 141 15.20 22.69 0.88
C THR A 141 13.78 22.84 0.36
N ASP A 142 12.77 22.83 1.24
CA ASP A 142 11.34 22.71 0.92
C ASP A 142 11.00 21.48 0.05
N HIS A 143 11.92 20.50 -0.01
CA HIS A 143 11.77 19.29 -0.83
C HIS A 143 10.85 18.28 -0.15
N LEU A 144 9.99 17.64 -0.95
CA LEU A 144 9.05 16.63 -0.50
C LEU A 144 9.76 15.30 -0.22
N CYS A 145 9.86 14.91 1.06
CA CYS A 145 10.60 13.73 1.50
C CYS A 145 9.72 12.50 1.76
N GLY A 146 8.41 12.66 1.91
CA GLY A 146 7.51 11.54 2.19
C GLY A 146 6.04 11.95 2.26
N VAL A 147 5.17 10.95 2.23
CA VAL A 147 3.71 11.14 2.29
C VAL A 147 3.01 9.96 2.94
N SER A 148 1.91 10.25 3.63
CA SER A 148 0.89 9.31 4.11
C SER A 148 -0.46 9.76 3.55
N ILE A 149 -1.13 8.89 2.81
CA ILE A 149 -2.44 9.16 2.20
C ILE A 149 -3.46 8.24 2.85
N VAL A 150 -4.47 8.85 3.46
CA VAL A 150 -5.57 8.16 4.13
C VAL A 150 -6.86 8.35 3.34
N THR A 151 -7.58 7.26 3.07
CA THR A 151 -8.92 7.28 2.46
C THR A 151 -9.93 6.61 3.37
N TRP A 152 -11.21 6.95 3.18
CA TRP A 152 -12.35 6.28 3.81
C TRP A 152 -12.92 5.25 2.85
N VAL A 153 -12.76 3.97 3.18
CA VAL A 153 -13.24 2.84 2.38
C VAL A 153 -14.41 2.16 3.06
N SER A 154 -15.36 1.61 2.29
CA SER A 154 -16.44 0.81 2.88
C SER A 154 -15.93 -0.51 3.43
N GLY A 155 -16.59 -1.07 4.45
CA GLY A 155 -16.28 -2.40 4.97
C GLY A 155 -16.32 -3.50 3.89
N GLN A 156 -17.16 -3.35 2.86
CA GLN A 156 -17.18 -4.27 1.72
C GLN A 156 -15.83 -4.32 0.96
N TYR A 157 -15.08 -3.22 0.94
CA TYR A 157 -13.75 -3.17 0.33
C TYR A 157 -12.75 -4.01 1.13
N LEU A 158 -12.78 -3.89 2.47
CA LEU A 158 -11.86 -4.59 3.38
C LEU A 158 -12.23 -6.07 3.58
N PHE A 159 -13.53 -6.38 3.61
CA PHE A 159 -14.07 -7.69 3.95
C PHE A 159 -14.95 -8.24 2.81
N PRO A 160 -14.38 -8.49 1.62
CA PRO A 160 -15.16 -8.88 0.44
C PRO A 160 -15.89 -10.22 0.60
N SER A 161 -15.34 -11.13 1.40
CA SER A 161 -15.93 -12.42 1.76
C SER A 161 -16.79 -12.38 3.02
N GLY A 162 -16.71 -11.29 3.80
CA GLY A 162 -17.24 -11.20 5.16
C GLY A 162 -16.38 -11.84 6.26
N LEU A 163 -15.32 -12.60 5.93
CA LEU A 163 -14.36 -13.10 6.93
C LEU A 163 -13.45 -11.96 7.42
N GLY A 164 -13.07 -12.00 8.69
CA GLY A 164 -12.31 -10.94 9.35
C GLY A 164 -13.13 -9.67 9.64
N ARG A 165 -14.42 -9.67 9.31
CA ARG A 165 -15.34 -8.61 9.72
C ARG A 165 -15.54 -8.71 11.24
N PRO A 166 -15.63 -7.58 11.98
CA PRO A 166 -16.11 -7.57 13.35
C PRO A 166 -17.38 -8.44 13.51
N ASP A 167 -17.37 -9.36 14.49
CA ASP A 167 -18.38 -10.43 14.66
C ASP A 167 -19.82 -9.88 14.73
N GLU A 168 -19.99 -8.65 15.18
CA GLU A 168 -21.28 -8.00 15.35
C GLU A 168 -21.84 -7.36 14.07
N MET A 169 -21.06 -7.30 12.99
CA MET A 169 -21.42 -6.54 11.80
C MET A 169 -22.01 -7.42 10.70
N THR A 170 -23.23 -7.09 10.29
CA THR A 170 -23.91 -7.72 9.16
C THR A 170 -23.30 -7.31 7.81
N ALA A 171 -23.65 -8.04 6.75
CA ALA A 171 -23.18 -7.71 5.41
C ALA A 171 -23.74 -6.38 4.91
N GLU A 172 -24.94 -6.01 5.34
CA GLU A 172 -25.55 -4.73 5.03
C GLU A 172 -24.85 -3.57 5.75
N GLU A 173 -24.57 -3.72 7.04
CA GLU A 173 -23.81 -2.74 7.81
C GLU A 173 -22.41 -2.54 7.22
N SER A 174 -21.72 -3.60 6.79
CA SER A 174 -20.39 -3.48 6.16
C SER A 174 -20.38 -2.65 4.88
N ARG A 175 -21.52 -2.46 4.21
CA ARG A 175 -21.62 -1.58 3.03
C ARG A 175 -21.81 -0.12 3.41
N ARG A 176 -22.35 0.15 4.60
CA ARG A 176 -22.68 1.48 5.11
C ARG A 176 -21.56 2.05 5.98
N VAL A 177 -20.89 1.19 6.76
CA VAL A 177 -19.77 1.59 7.61
C VAL A 177 -18.53 1.82 6.75
N VAL A 178 -17.88 2.96 6.98
CA VAL A 178 -16.60 3.31 6.38
C VAL A 178 -15.49 3.24 7.42
N PHE A 179 -14.30 2.87 6.98
CA PHE A 179 -13.11 2.73 7.80
C PHE A 179 -11.99 3.57 7.20
N PRO A 180 -11.14 4.20 8.03
CA PRO A 180 -9.96 4.86 7.52
C PRO A 180 -8.96 3.78 7.07
N HIS A 181 -8.38 4.00 5.90
CA HIS A 181 -7.45 3.11 5.25
C HIS A 181 -6.20 3.90 4.85
N LEU A 182 -5.04 3.44 5.31
CA LEU A 182 -3.73 3.90 4.86
C LEU A 182 -3.50 3.35 3.46
N THR A 183 -3.86 4.14 2.46
CA THR A 183 -3.86 3.76 1.04
C THR A 183 -2.46 3.85 0.48
N TRP A 184 -1.72 4.89 0.83
CA TRP A 184 -0.31 5.01 0.46
C TRP A 184 0.52 5.52 1.63
N ILE A 185 1.69 4.93 1.83
CA ILE A 185 2.74 5.53 2.63
C ILE A 185 4.08 5.24 1.99
N PHE A 186 4.84 6.30 1.73
CA PHE A 186 6.14 6.17 1.11
C PHE A 186 7.04 7.36 1.46
N VAL A 187 8.34 7.10 1.46
CA VAL A 187 9.40 8.04 1.81
C VAL A 187 10.45 7.96 0.72
N GLU A 188 11.05 9.10 0.39
CA GLU A 188 12.14 9.17 -0.57
C GLU A 188 13.30 8.23 -0.14
N PRO A 189 13.95 7.51 -1.07
CA PRO A 189 15.02 6.56 -0.72
C PRO A 189 16.14 7.16 0.13
N GLU A 190 16.57 8.38 -0.17
CA GLU A 190 17.62 9.12 0.53
C GLU A 190 17.23 9.49 1.97
N SER A 191 15.92 9.68 2.21
CA SER A 191 15.36 9.97 3.54
C SER A 191 14.81 8.71 4.23
N SER A 192 14.97 7.53 3.61
CA SER A 192 14.52 6.27 4.17
C SER A 192 15.29 5.94 5.44
N ARG A 193 14.68 5.15 6.34
CA ARG A 193 15.24 4.76 7.65
C ARG A 193 15.45 5.89 8.66
N MET A 194 15.13 7.15 8.32
CA MET A 194 15.13 8.26 9.28
C MET A 194 13.87 8.29 10.19
N GLY A 195 12.94 7.35 9.99
CA GLY A 195 11.70 7.26 10.76
C GLY A 195 10.57 8.17 10.27
N LEU A 196 10.72 8.82 9.10
CA LEU A 196 9.70 9.73 8.55
C LEU A 196 8.35 9.03 8.30
N GLY A 197 8.36 7.80 7.78
CA GLY A 197 7.12 7.04 7.57
C GLY A 197 6.41 6.70 8.90
N CYS A 198 7.17 6.35 9.94
CA CYS A 198 6.59 6.15 11.28
C CYS A 198 6.01 7.46 11.83
N TRP A 199 6.72 8.57 11.65
CA TRP A 199 6.29 9.90 12.10
C TRP A 199 4.99 10.34 11.40
N LEU A 200 4.92 10.19 10.07
CA LEU A 200 3.71 10.44 9.28
C LEU A 200 2.54 9.58 9.76
N LEU A 201 2.75 8.26 9.96
CA LEU A 201 1.72 7.37 10.47
C LEU A 201 1.20 7.82 11.85
N THR A 202 2.09 8.16 12.79
CA THR A 202 1.67 8.62 14.12
C THR A 202 0.87 9.92 14.05
N ARG A 203 1.27 10.86 13.18
CA ARG A 203 0.54 12.12 12.97
C ARG A 203 -0.83 11.87 12.32
N SER A 204 -0.91 11.06 11.27
CA SER A 204 -2.18 10.66 10.64
C SER A 204 -3.08 9.96 11.65
N GLY A 205 -2.55 9.04 12.45
CA GLY A 205 -3.29 8.31 13.48
C GLY A 205 -3.84 9.22 14.58
N ARG A 206 -3.09 10.27 14.99
CA ARG A 206 -3.60 11.28 15.91
C ARG A 206 -4.81 12.02 15.35
N VAL A 207 -4.73 12.50 14.11
CA VAL A 207 -5.86 13.17 13.45
C VAL A 207 -7.08 12.24 13.39
N LEU A 208 -6.87 10.96 13.03
CA LEU A 208 -7.95 9.97 12.98
C LEU A 208 -8.60 9.72 14.35
N ARG A 209 -7.82 9.66 15.43
CA ARG A 209 -8.36 9.54 16.81
C ARG A 209 -9.20 10.75 17.19
N GLU A 210 -8.73 11.97 16.86
CA GLU A 210 -9.46 13.21 17.10
C GLU A 210 -10.79 13.24 16.31
N GLN A 211 -10.87 12.54 15.18
CA GLN A 211 -12.10 12.32 14.41
C GLN A 211 -12.97 11.15 14.92
N GLY A 212 -12.56 10.46 16.00
CA GLY A 212 -13.30 9.36 16.61
C GLY A 212 -13.06 7.98 15.99
N ALA A 213 -12.03 7.81 15.16
CA ALA A 213 -11.64 6.50 14.67
C ALA A 213 -10.89 5.72 15.76
N ASN A 214 -11.18 4.42 15.86
CA ASN A 214 -10.50 3.51 16.79
C ASN A 214 -9.46 2.62 16.10
N SER A 215 -9.48 2.52 14.77
CA SER A 215 -8.57 1.65 14.04
C SER A 215 -8.24 2.23 12.68
N LEU A 216 -7.05 1.92 12.18
CA LEU A 216 -6.58 2.21 10.84
C LEU A 216 -6.30 0.92 10.10
N TYR A 217 -6.86 0.78 8.90
CA TYR A 217 -6.64 -0.37 8.04
C TYR A 217 -5.54 -0.07 7.02
N SER A 218 -4.89 -1.09 6.49
CA SER A 218 -4.03 -0.95 5.32
C SER A 218 -3.99 -2.24 4.51
N THR A 219 -3.61 -2.12 3.25
CA THR A 219 -3.44 -3.24 2.32
C THR A 219 -2.09 -3.10 1.65
N PHE A 220 -1.28 -4.16 1.68
CA PHE A 220 0.04 -4.17 1.05
C PHE A 220 0.25 -5.42 0.19
N LEU A 221 1.17 -5.31 -0.78
CA LEU A 221 1.55 -6.41 -1.65
C LEU A 221 2.41 -7.42 -0.86
N LEU A 222 2.04 -8.70 -0.85
CA LEU A 222 2.76 -9.78 -0.15
C LEU A 222 4.23 -9.87 -0.57
N GLY A 223 4.55 -9.50 -1.81
CA GLY A 223 5.93 -9.45 -2.29
C GLY A 223 6.72 -8.20 -1.91
N GLN A 224 6.13 -7.25 -1.20
CA GLN A 224 6.84 -6.08 -0.68
C GLN A 224 7.21 -6.34 0.79
N SER A 225 8.32 -7.05 0.99
CA SER A 225 8.76 -7.46 2.34
C SER A 225 9.06 -6.27 3.25
N GLU A 226 9.58 -5.15 2.72
CA GLU A 226 9.81 -3.95 3.55
C GLU A 226 8.52 -3.38 4.10
N SER A 227 7.46 -3.33 3.27
CA SER A 227 6.14 -2.87 3.71
C SER A 227 5.56 -3.80 4.76
N MET A 228 5.62 -5.12 4.54
CA MET A 228 5.16 -6.11 5.53
C MET A 228 5.87 -5.96 6.88
N LEU A 229 7.20 -5.86 6.88
CA LEU A 229 8.00 -5.71 8.10
C LEU A 229 7.74 -4.38 8.79
N TRP A 230 7.55 -3.30 8.02
CA TRP A 230 7.20 -1.99 8.56
C TRP A 230 5.82 -2.00 9.22
N HIS A 231 4.80 -2.57 8.58
CA HIS A 231 3.47 -2.73 9.17
C HIS A 231 3.54 -3.52 10.48
N TRP A 232 4.24 -4.66 10.48
CA TRP A 232 4.42 -5.47 11.69
C TRP A 232 5.12 -4.68 12.81
N LYS A 233 6.20 -3.96 12.49
CA LYS A 233 6.92 -3.09 13.45
C LYS A 233 6.00 -2.01 14.04
N MET A 234 5.09 -1.47 13.24
CA MET A 234 4.14 -0.43 13.67
C MET A 234 2.95 -1.00 14.47
N GLY A 235 2.89 -2.31 14.70
CA GLY A 235 1.82 -2.95 15.46
C GLY A 235 0.58 -3.34 14.65
N PHE A 236 0.65 -3.29 13.31
CA PHE A 236 -0.44 -3.80 12.48
C PHE A 236 -0.59 -5.32 12.66
N GLN A 237 -1.83 -5.73 12.91
CA GLN A 237 -2.25 -7.12 12.96
C GLN A 237 -2.77 -7.53 11.57
N LEU A 238 -2.30 -8.64 11.04
CA LEU A 238 -2.82 -9.20 9.79
C LEU A 238 -4.29 -9.61 9.99
N LEU A 239 -5.14 -9.25 9.04
CA LEU A 239 -6.49 -9.77 8.96
C LEU A 239 -6.45 -11.16 8.34
N GLU A 240 -7.38 -12.02 8.75
CA GLU A 240 -7.49 -13.36 8.18
C GLU A 240 -7.79 -13.28 6.69
N ASP A 241 -7.01 -14.00 5.88
CA ASP A 241 -7.27 -14.10 4.45
C ASP A 241 -8.39 -15.13 4.20
N PRO A 242 -9.59 -14.70 3.78
CA PRO A 242 -10.68 -15.61 3.44
C PRO A 242 -10.35 -16.64 2.36
N MET A 243 -9.40 -16.30 1.49
CA MET A 243 -9.01 -17.13 0.37
C MET A 243 -7.87 -18.09 0.75
N SER A 244 -7.42 -18.07 2.00
CA SER A 244 -6.45 -19.04 2.51
C SER A 244 -7.04 -20.45 2.48
N PRO A 245 -6.41 -21.42 1.79
CA PRO A 245 -6.88 -22.81 1.73
C PRO A 245 -6.96 -23.51 3.10
N ARG A 246 -6.37 -22.92 4.15
CA ARG A 246 -6.44 -23.44 5.52
C ARG A 246 -7.88 -23.51 6.05
N HIS A 247 -8.76 -22.62 5.59
CA HIS A 247 -10.18 -22.63 5.97
C HIS A 247 -10.99 -23.77 5.34
N TRP A 248 -10.46 -24.44 4.31
CA TRP A 248 -11.19 -25.52 3.62
C TRP A 248 -10.80 -26.91 4.13
N ARG A 249 -9.97 -26.97 5.17
CA ARG A 249 -9.49 -28.22 5.80
C ARG A 249 -10.09 -28.48 7.18
N MET A 250 -11.07 -27.68 7.59
CA MET A 250 -11.93 -27.90 8.76
C MET A 250 -13.32 -28.31 8.27
#